data_AF-A0A3D0QZT4-F1
#
_entry.id   AF-A0A3D0QZT4-F1
#
_cell.length_a   1.000
_cell.length_b   1.000
_cell.length_c   1.000
_cell.angle_alpha   90.00
_cell.angle_beta   90.00
_cell.angle_gamma   90.00
#
_symmetry.space_group_name_H-M   'P 1'
#
loop_
_entity.id
_entity.type
_entity.pdbx_description
1 polymer ?
#
loop_
_entity_poly.entity_id
_entity_poly.type
_entity_poly.pdbx_seq_one_letter_code
_entity_poly.pdbx_strand_id
1 'polypeptide(L)'
;MSVEQPLWQALTGYRLLTMVYAISLFGYDYDEYAYPLGAASYLAVLAVWTLLTVRNVSSAERCTKRFLAADLTVAISGILLSAVVDTPERVAAGGPTLPSIWTAGAVLGFAIKGGWRWAAVTSAVVGVANLVERGGFAQDTIHNVLLVWIASVAIGYVVEVARISERTLARALEIEAATRERERLARDIHDSVLQVLAMVQRRGTELGGEAAELGRMAGEQEVALRTLVSSGPAPARVPAPRDAAHGAPG
;
A
#
# COMPACT_ATOMS: atom_id res chain seq x y z
N MET A 1 -5.53 8.64 5.68
CA MET A 1 -6.07 7.27 5.80
C MET A 1 -5.24 6.38 4.90
N SER A 2 -4.44 5.46 5.46
CA SER A 2 -3.59 4.55 4.68
C SER A 2 -4.44 3.57 3.87
N VAL A 3 -4.13 3.33 2.60
CA VAL A 3 -4.87 2.39 1.72
C VAL A 3 -4.86 0.97 2.28
N GLU A 4 -3.96 0.67 3.21
CA GLU A 4 -3.91 -0.61 3.92
C GLU A 4 -5.21 -0.92 4.67
N GLN A 5 -5.88 0.06 5.25
CA GLN A 5 -7.07 -0.18 6.08
C GLN A 5 -8.25 -0.76 5.28
N PRO A 6 -8.62 -0.20 4.11
CA PRO A 6 -9.57 -0.84 3.19
C PRO A 6 -9.18 -2.28 2.79
N LEU A 7 -7.88 -2.54 2.54
CA LEU A 7 -7.40 -3.87 2.17
C LEU A 7 -7.60 -4.89 3.30
N TRP A 8 -7.32 -4.50 4.55
CA TRP A 8 -7.55 -5.35 5.72
C TRP A 8 -9.04 -5.59 6.00
N GLN A 9 -9.90 -4.60 5.74
CA GLN A 9 -11.35 -4.75 5.83
C GLN A 9 -11.88 -5.71 4.75
N ALA A 10 -11.42 -5.57 3.50
CA ALA A 10 -11.77 -6.47 2.41
C ALA A 10 -11.33 -7.91 2.72
N LEU A 11 -10.13 -8.11 3.26
CA LEU A 11 -9.66 -9.43 3.71
C LEU A 11 -10.56 -10.02 4.81
N THR A 12 -11.00 -9.19 5.76
CA THR A 12 -11.91 -9.63 6.83
C THR A 12 -13.25 -10.09 6.27
N GLY A 13 -13.84 -9.33 5.33
CA GLY A 13 -15.07 -9.71 4.64
C GLY A 13 -14.90 -10.99 3.82
N TYR A 14 -13.80 -11.10 3.07
CA TYR A 14 -13.45 -12.30 2.30
C TYR A 14 -13.38 -13.56 3.19
N ARG A 15 -12.76 -13.48 4.37
CA ARG A 15 -12.65 -14.61 5.30
C ARG A 15 -14.00 -15.06 5.85
N LEU A 16 -14.87 -14.12 6.20
CA LEU A 16 -16.23 -14.44 6.67
C LEU A 16 -17.05 -15.10 5.55
N LEU A 17 -16.96 -14.56 4.33
CA LEU A 17 -17.67 -15.09 3.18
C LEU A 17 -17.19 -16.51 2.82
N THR A 18 -15.87 -16.73 2.77
CA THR A 18 -15.29 -18.03 2.46
C THR A 18 -15.48 -19.06 3.56
N MET A 19 -15.54 -18.64 4.83
CA MET A 19 -15.93 -19.51 5.95
C MET A 19 -17.38 -19.99 5.78
N VAL A 20 -18.32 -19.09 5.49
CA VAL A 20 -19.72 -19.46 5.23
C VAL A 20 -19.81 -20.39 4.03
N TYR A 21 -19.06 -20.12 2.96
CA TYR A 21 -19.00 -20.98 1.79
C TYR A 21 -18.50 -22.40 2.13
N ALA A 22 -17.43 -22.53 2.92
CA ALA A 22 -16.90 -23.84 3.34
C ALA A 22 -17.91 -24.62 4.19
N ILE A 23 -18.64 -23.95 5.09
CA ILE A 23 -19.70 -24.56 5.91
C ILE A 23 -20.88 -25.02 5.02
N SER A 24 -21.30 -24.19 4.06
CA SER A 24 -22.38 -24.53 3.13
C SER A 24 -22.02 -25.72 2.24
N LEU A 25 -20.78 -25.77 1.76
CA LEU A 25 -20.26 -26.89 0.96
C LEU A 25 -20.27 -28.19 1.77
N PHE A 26 -19.83 -28.14 3.03
CA PHE A 26 -19.92 -29.28 3.94
C PHE A 26 -21.36 -29.74 4.17
N GLY A 27 -22.31 -28.80 4.32
CA GLY A 27 -23.73 -29.14 4.48
C GLY A 27 -24.34 -29.80 3.24
N TYR A 28 -23.87 -29.44 2.04
CA TYR A 28 -24.34 -30.02 0.77
C TYR A 28 -23.77 -31.43 0.54
N ASP A 29 -22.48 -31.63 0.85
CA ASP A 29 -21.76 -32.89 0.62
C ASP A 29 -21.71 -33.79 1.88
N TYR A 30 -22.54 -33.54 2.90
CA TYR A 30 -22.41 -34.17 4.22
C TYR A 30 -22.36 -35.71 4.17
N ASP A 31 -23.17 -36.30 3.30
CA ASP A 31 -23.31 -37.76 3.15
C ASP A 31 -22.17 -38.40 2.34
N GLU A 32 -21.31 -37.60 1.68
CA GLU A 32 -20.19 -38.10 0.86
C GLU A 32 -18.86 -38.21 1.65
N TYR A 33 -18.81 -37.69 2.88
CA TYR A 33 -17.61 -37.78 3.72
C TYR A 33 -17.51 -39.14 4.41
N ALA A 34 -16.31 -39.74 4.40
CA ALA A 34 -16.05 -40.99 5.12
C ALA A 34 -16.14 -40.82 6.64
N TYR A 35 -15.72 -39.65 7.15
CA TYR A 35 -15.74 -39.30 8.58
C TYR A 35 -16.38 -37.92 8.83
N PRO A 36 -17.71 -37.79 8.71
CA PRO A 36 -18.39 -36.48 8.75
C PRO A 36 -18.21 -35.74 10.08
N LEU A 37 -18.07 -36.46 11.20
CA LEU A 37 -17.80 -35.86 12.51
C LEU A 37 -16.41 -35.20 12.58
N GLY A 38 -15.42 -35.76 11.89
CA GLY A 38 -14.07 -35.19 11.79
C GLY A 38 -14.09 -33.87 11.02
N ALA A 39 -14.73 -33.85 9.85
CA ALA A 39 -14.93 -32.64 9.05
C ALA A 39 -15.70 -31.56 9.82
N ALA A 40 -16.80 -31.92 10.48
CA ALA A 40 -17.59 -30.99 11.29
C ALA A 40 -16.77 -30.36 12.42
N SER A 41 -15.94 -31.16 13.10
CA SER A 41 -15.09 -30.66 14.19
C SER A 41 -14.05 -29.64 13.70
N TYR A 42 -13.42 -29.90 12.55
CA TYR A 42 -12.48 -28.97 11.95
C TYR A 42 -13.16 -27.68 11.50
N LEU A 43 -14.34 -27.77 10.86
CA LEU A 43 -15.09 -26.59 10.43
C LEU A 43 -15.59 -25.76 11.62
N ALA A 44 -15.96 -26.39 12.73
CA ALA A 44 -16.27 -25.68 13.96
C ALA A 44 -15.05 -24.94 14.52
N VAL A 45 -13.87 -25.59 14.53
CA VAL A 45 -12.61 -24.94 14.91
C VAL A 45 -12.26 -23.79 13.97
N LEU A 46 -12.41 -23.97 12.66
CA LEU A 46 -12.15 -22.94 11.65
C LEU A 46 -13.12 -21.76 11.79
N ALA A 47 -14.39 -22.02 12.11
CA ALA A 47 -15.38 -20.98 12.37
C ALA A 47 -15.02 -20.18 13.63
N VAL A 48 -14.78 -20.87 14.75
CA VAL A 48 -14.36 -20.24 16.01
C VAL A 48 -13.07 -19.45 15.81
N TRP A 49 -12.07 -20.02 15.14
CA TRP A 49 -10.83 -19.35 14.79
C TRP A 49 -11.08 -18.09 13.97
N THR A 50 -11.90 -18.17 12.92
CA THR A 50 -12.23 -17.02 12.06
C THR A 50 -12.92 -15.92 12.86
N LEU A 51 -13.91 -16.26 13.68
CA LEU A 51 -14.64 -15.33 14.56
C LEU A 51 -13.74 -14.64 15.59
N LEU A 52 -12.87 -15.40 16.27
CA LEU A 52 -11.93 -14.85 17.25
C LEU A 52 -10.89 -13.93 16.59
N THR A 53 -10.57 -14.18 15.33
CA THR A 53 -9.48 -13.49 14.63
C THR A 53 -9.95 -12.31 13.78
N VAL A 54 -11.27 -12.10 13.60
CA VAL A 54 -11.86 -10.94 12.91
C VAL A 54 -11.22 -9.62 13.36
N ARG A 55 -11.12 -9.40 14.67
CA ARG A 55 -10.61 -8.13 15.22
C ARG A 55 -9.10 -7.96 14.99
N ASN A 56 -8.35 -9.06 14.93
CA ASN A 56 -6.91 -9.05 14.69
C ASN A 56 -6.58 -8.85 13.20
N VAL A 57 -7.39 -9.39 12.30
CA VAL A 57 -7.24 -9.24 10.84
C VAL A 57 -7.74 -7.86 10.36
N SER A 58 -8.59 -7.18 11.13
CA SER A 58 -9.13 -5.85 10.78
C SER A 58 -8.11 -4.70 10.71
N SER A 59 -6.88 -4.90 11.19
CA SER A 59 -5.85 -3.86 11.23
C SER A 59 -4.45 -4.42 11.07
N ALA A 60 -3.63 -3.70 10.28
CA ALA A 60 -2.20 -3.99 10.09
C ALA A 60 -1.43 -4.09 11.41
N GLU A 61 -1.78 -3.26 12.40
CA GLU A 61 -1.09 -3.18 13.70
C GLU A 61 -1.32 -4.43 14.56
N ARG A 62 -2.54 -4.97 14.50
CA ARG A 62 -2.95 -6.16 15.29
C ARG A 62 -2.54 -7.47 14.62
N CYS A 63 -2.36 -7.46 13.32
CA CYS A 63 -2.07 -8.64 12.54
C CYS A 63 -0.57 -9.00 12.63
N THR A 64 -0.12 -9.61 13.73
CA THR A 64 1.32 -9.93 13.96
C THR A 64 1.84 -11.04 13.03
N LYS A 65 3.16 -11.11 12.77
CA LYS A 65 3.75 -12.18 11.91
C LYS A 65 3.47 -13.58 12.48
N ARG A 66 3.45 -13.70 13.82
CA ARG A 66 3.10 -14.94 14.53
C ARG A 66 1.65 -15.35 14.28
N PHE A 67 0.73 -14.38 14.28
CA PHE A 67 -0.67 -14.61 13.97
C PHE A 67 -0.84 -15.12 12.53
N LEU A 68 -0.20 -14.50 11.54
CA LEU A 68 -0.25 -14.99 10.16
C LEU A 68 0.30 -16.41 10.02
N ALA A 69 1.40 -16.73 10.72
CA ALA A 69 1.93 -18.09 10.72
C ALA A 69 0.94 -19.09 11.32
N ALA A 70 0.31 -18.76 12.46
CA ALA A 70 -0.73 -19.59 13.07
C ALA A 70 -1.92 -19.78 12.11
N ASP A 71 -2.32 -18.72 11.42
CA ASP A 71 -3.41 -18.76 10.47
C ASP A 71 -3.13 -19.66 9.26
N LEU A 72 -1.90 -19.58 8.73
CA LEU A 72 -1.43 -20.49 7.68
C LEU A 72 -1.35 -21.93 8.17
N THR A 73 -0.95 -22.17 9.42
CA THR A 73 -0.94 -23.53 9.98
C THR A 73 -2.34 -24.11 10.09
N VAL A 74 -3.36 -23.31 10.43
CA VAL A 74 -4.77 -23.75 10.39
C VAL A 74 -5.15 -24.15 8.97
N ALA A 75 -4.85 -23.31 7.97
CA ALA A 75 -5.12 -23.61 6.56
C ALA A 75 -4.45 -24.93 6.10
N ILE A 76 -3.16 -25.10 6.38
CA ILE A 76 -2.41 -26.30 6.01
C ILE A 76 -2.94 -27.53 6.74
N SER A 77 -3.25 -27.41 8.03
CA SER A 77 -3.79 -28.53 8.81
C SER A 77 -5.11 -29.03 8.25
N GLY A 78 -5.99 -28.13 7.78
CA GLY A 78 -7.24 -28.53 7.14
C GLY A 78 -7.06 -29.19 5.79
N ILE A 79 -6.10 -28.73 4.98
CA ILE A 79 -5.75 -29.41 3.72
C ILE A 79 -5.26 -30.83 4.00
N LEU A 80 -4.36 -31.01 4.97
CA LEU A 80 -3.85 -32.35 5.29
C LEU A 80 -4.92 -33.24 5.95
N LEU A 81 -5.83 -32.64 6.72
CA LEU A 81 -6.95 -33.36 7.32
C LEU A 81 -7.96 -33.83 6.26
N SER A 82 -8.15 -33.08 5.15
CA SER A 82 -8.96 -33.51 4.01
C SER A 82 -8.51 -34.86 3.48
N ALA A 83 -7.21 -35.09 3.33
CA ALA A 83 -6.67 -36.37 2.86
C ALA A 83 -7.10 -37.58 3.72
N VAL A 84 -7.43 -37.35 5.00
CA VAL A 84 -7.82 -38.40 5.97
C VAL A 84 -9.33 -38.53 6.10
N VAL A 85 -10.06 -37.42 5.94
CA VAL A 85 -11.50 -37.34 6.22
C VAL A 85 -12.35 -37.55 4.96
N ASP A 86 -11.82 -37.16 3.80
CA ASP A 86 -12.48 -37.34 2.51
C ASP A 86 -12.38 -38.79 2.03
N THR A 87 -13.38 -39.21 1.25
CA THR A 87 -13.34 -40.48 0.54
C THR A 87 -12.26 -40.43 -0.55
N PRO A 88 -11.50 -41.52 -0.77
CA PRO A 88 -10.49 -41.57 -1.81
C PRO A 88 -11.04 -41.24 -3.21
N GLU A 89 -12.32 -41.56 -3.49
CA GLU A 89 -12.96 -41.21 -4.76
C GLU A 89 -13.14 -39.70 -4.94
N ARG A 90 -13.45 -38.94 -3.87
CA ARG A 90 -13.69 -37.49 -3.93
C ARG A 90 -12.39 -36.70 -4.06
N VAL A 91 -11.32 -37.17 -3.41
CA VAL A 91 -9.97 -36.65 -3.61
C VAL A 91 -9.50 -36.90 -5.05
N ALA A 92 -9.73 -38.10 -5.58
CA ALA A 92 -9.39 -38.46 -6.96
C ALA A 92 -10.25 -37.71 -8.00
N ALA A 93 -11.52 -37.41 -7.70
CA ALA A 93 -12.41 -36.59 -8.52
C ALA A 93 -12.06 -35.09 -8.49
N GLY A 94 -11.06 -34.69 -7.69
CA GLY A 94 -10.58 -33.33 -7.60
C GLY A 94 -11.46 -32.41 -6.78
N GLY A 95 -12.22 -32.96 -5.82
CA GLY A 95 -13.08 -32.21 -4.92
C GLY A 95 -12.37 -31.08 -4.16
N PRO A 96 -13.12 -30.04 -3.75
CA PRO A 96 -12.59 -28.96 -2.90
C PRO A 96 -12.14 -29.51 -1.53
N THR A 97 -11.01 -29.02 -1.04
CA THR A 97 -10.53 -29.35 0.32
C THR A 97 -11.44 -28.74 1.40
N LEU A 98 -11.36 -29.23 2.64
CA LEU A 98 -12.19 -28.82 3.78
C LEU A 98 -12.16 -27.30 4.03
N PRO A 99 -11.00 -26.62 4.00
CA PRO A 99 -10.97 -25.16 4.13
C PRO A 99 -11.36 -24.47 2.81
N SER A 100 -11.30 -25.19 1.68
CA SER A 100 -11.63 -24.69 0.36
C SER A 100 -10.89 -23.37 0.06
N ILE A 101 -11.62 -22.39 -0.49
CA ILE A 101 -11.12 -21.07 -0.88
C ILE A 101 -10.67 -20.23 0.35
N TRP A 102 -11.05 -20.60 1.59
CA TRP A 102 -10.61 -19.88 2.79
C TRP A 102 -9.08 -19.84 2.93
N THR A 103 -8.39 -20.86 2.43
CA THR A 103 -6.91 -20.92 2.41
C THR A 103 -6.26 -19.76 1.68
N ALA A 104 -6.88 -19.24 0.63
CA ALA A 104 -6.38 -18.06 -0.08
C ALA A 104 -6.45 -16.80 0.81
N GLY A 105 -7.33 -16.76 1.81
CA GLY A 105 -7.38 -15.68 2.80
C GLY A 105 -6.12 -15.63 3.66
N ALA A 106 -5.57 -16.79 4.04
CA ALA A 106 -4.30 -16.85 4.78
C ALA A 106 -3.14 -16.33 3.93
N VAL A 107 -3.07 -16.73 2.66
CA VAL A 107 -2.05 -16.28 1.69
C VAL A 107 -2.16 -14.78 1.42
N LEU A 108 -3.38 -14.27 1.23
CA LEU A 108 -3.64 -12.84 1.04
C LEU A 108 -3.21 -12.02 2.26
N GLY A 109 -3.35 -12.54 3.47
CA GLY A 109 -2.80 -11.91 4.68
C GLY A 109 -1.29 -11.69 4.59
N PHE A 110 -0.54 -12.69 4.12
CA PHE A 110 0.90 -12.57 3.87
C PHE A 110 1.24 -11.65 2.71
N ALA A 111 0.42 -11.65 1.64
CA ALA A 111 0.59 -10.75 0.51
C ALA A 111 0.41 -9.29 0.92
N ILE A 112 -0.65 -8.99 1.67
CA ILE A 112 -0.94 -7.64 2.16
C ILE A 112 0.17 -7.21 3.13
N LYS A 113 0.56 -8.07 4.08
CA LYS A 113 1.54 -7.67 5.09
C LYS A 113 2.99 -7.62 4.58
N GLY A 114 3.39 -8.61 3.80
CA GLY A 114 4.77 -8.85 3.40
C GLY A 114 5.09 -8.51 1.94
N GLY A 115 4.10 -8.22 1.10
CA GLY A 115 4.30 -8.01 -0.34
C GLY A 115 4.43 -9.31 -1.13
N TRP A 116 4.83 -9.21 -2.39
CA TRP A 116 4.80 -10.33 -3.35
C TRP A 116 5.73 -11.49 -2.96
N ARG A 117 6.88 -11.23 -2.33
CA ARG A 117 7.84 -12.27 -1.93
C ARG A 117 7.24 -13.24 -0.92
N TRP A 118 6.53 -12.70 0.08
CA TRP A 118 5.86 -13.52 1.10
C TRP A 118 4.61 -14.20 0.54
N ALA A 119 3.90 -13.53 -0.38
CA ALA A 119 2.82 -14.16 -1.12
C ALA A 119 3.31 -15.40 -1.88
N ALA A 120 4.41 -15.28 -2.63
CA ALA A 120 5.01 -16.38 -3.41
C ALA A 120 5.41 -17.58 -2.55
N VAL A 121 6.03 -17.33 -1.40
CA VAL A 121 6.45 -18.39 -0.47
C VAL A 121 5.24 -19.09 0.13
N THR A 122 4.24 -18.33 0.60
CA THR A 122 3.09 -18.92 1.28
C THR A 122 2.14 -19.64 0.33
N SER A 123 1.92 -19.11 -0.87
CA SER A 123 1.17 -19.82 -1.91
C SER A 123 1.90 -21.08 -2.38
N ALA A 124 3.23 -21.08 -2.43
CA ALA A 124 4.00 -22.29 -2.75
C ALA A 124 3.84 -23.37 -1.68
N VAL A 125 3.89 -23.00 -0.39
CA VAL A 125 3.66 -23.93 0.72
C VAL A 125 2.26 -24.52 0.67
N VAL A 126 1.23 -23.70 0.43
CA VAL A 126 -0.15 -24.17 0.25
C VAL A 126 -0.26 -25.09 -0.97
N GLY A 127 0.43 -24.77 -2.07
CA GLY A 127 0.50 -25.60 -3.26
C GLY A 127 1.10 -26.98 -3.00
N VAL A 128 2.21 -27.04 -2.26
CA VAL A 128 2.82 -28.30 -1.84
C VAL A 128 1.86 -29.10 -0.96
N ALA A 129 1.17 -28.47 -0.01
CA ALA A 129 0.18 -29.16 0.82
C ALA A 129 -0.96 -29.77 0.00
N ASN A 130 -1.48 -29.06 -1.01
CA ASN A 130 -2.50 -29.59 -1.93
C ASN A 130 -1.96 -30.75 -2.78
N LEU A 131 -0.71 -30.68 -3.20
CA LEU A 131 -0.10 -31.74 -4.00
C LEU A 131 0.13 -33.02 -3.17
N VAL A 132 0.49 -32.86 -1.89
CA VAL A 132 0.61 -33.96 -0.92
C VAL A 132 -0.75 -34.58 -0.63
N GLU A 133 -1.78 -33.77 -0.42
CA GLU A 133 -3.17 -34.21 -0.20
C GLU A 133 -3.66 -35.08 -1.37
N ARG A 134 -3.38 -34.66 -2.61
CA ARG A 134 -3.80 -35.40 -3.81
C ARG A 134 -2.92 -36.59 -4.19
N GLY A 135 -1.78 -36.78 -3.52
CA GLY A 135 -0.87 -37.90 -3.76
C GLY A 135 -0.26 -37.97 -5.17
N GLY A 136 -0.31 -36.90 -5.97
CA GLY A 136 0.18 -36.93 -7.35
C GLY A 136 0.12 -35.61 -8.13
N PHE A 137 0.88 -35.57 -9.22
CA PHE A 137 1.00 -34.44 -10.15
C PHE A 137 -0.10 -34.44 -11.22
N ALA A 138 -1.37 -34.47 -10.81
CA ALA A 138 -2.48 -34.34 -11.75
C ALA A 138 -2.48 -32.94 -12.38
N GLN A 139 -2.70 -32.86 -13.69
CA GLN A 139 -2.63 -31.61 -14.47
C GLN A 139 -3.57 -30.52 -13.91
N ASP A 140 -4.79 -30.88 -13.55
CA ASP A 140 -5.76 -29.95 -12.96
C ASP A 140 -5.32 -29.40 -11.60
N THR A 141 -4.63 -30.21 -10.81
CA THR A 141 -4.07 -29.79 -9.52
C THR A 141 -2.96 -28.78 -9.71
N ILE A 142 -2.03 -29.06 -10.62
CA ILE A 142 -0.93 -28.14 -10.94
C ILE A 142 -1.50 -26.82 -11.48
N HIS A 143 -2.49 -26.89 -12.37
CA HIS A 143 -3.15 -25.70 -12.90
C HIS A 143 -3.77 -24.85 -11.79
N ASN A 144 -4.56 -25.45 -10.89
CA ASN A 144 -5.20 -24.74 -9.79
C ASN A 144 -4.18 -24.14 -8.81
N VAL A 145 -3.12 -24.90 -8.47
CA VAL A 145 -2.03 -24.42 -7.62
C VAL A 145 -1.33 -23.23 -8.28
N LEU A 146 -1.03 -23.32 -9.57
CA LEU A 146 -0.40 -22.23 -10.32
C LEU A 146 -1.29 -21.00 -10.41
N LEU A 147 -2.60 -21.15 -10.62
CA LEU A 147 -3.55 -20.04 -10.64
C LEU A 147 -3.53 -19.28 -9.31
N VAL A 148 -3.65 -19.99 -8.19
CA VAL A 148 -3.60 -19.38 -6.84
C VAL A 148 -2.24 -18.75 -6.60
N TRP A 149 -1.16 -19.40 -7.03
CA TRP A 149 0.20 -18.91 -6.88
C TRP A 149 0.41 -17.58 -7.61
N ILE A 150 0.07 -17.53 -8.90
CA ILE A 150 0.19 -16.33 -9.74
C ILE A 150 -0.72 -15.21 -9.22
N ALA A 151 -1.99 -15.50 -8.92
CA ALA A 151 -2.93 -14.51 -8.42
C ALA A 151 -2.46 -13.88 -7.10
N SER A 152 -1.93 -14.70 -6.18
CA SER A 152 -1.42 -14.22 -4.89
C SER A 152 -0.20 -13.32 -5.06
N VAL A 153 0.73 -13.69 -5.94
CA VAL A 153 1.92 -12.89 -6.26
C VAL A 153 1.52 -11.57 -6.91
N ALA A 154 0.58 -11.59 -7.87
CA ALA A 154 0.08 -10.40 -8.54
C ALA A 154 -0.57 -9.43 -7.55
N ILE A 155 -1.43 -9.93 -6.64
CA ILE A 155 -2.04 -9.10 -5.59
C ILE A 155 -0.96 -8.53 -4.66
N GLY A 156 0.00 -9.35 -4.24
CA GLY A 156 1.13 -8.89 -3.42
C GLY A 156 1.94 -7.78 -4.11
N TYR A 157 2.12 -7.84 -5.43
CA TYR A 157 2.79 -6.81 -6.22
C TYR A 157 1.96 -5.53 -6.29
N VAL A 158 0.66 -5.62 -6.57
CA VAL A 158 -0.26 -4.47 -6.60
C VAL A 158 -0.26 -3.73 -5.26
N VAL A 159 -0.28 -4.46 -4.14
CA VAL A 159 -0.19 -3.86 -2.79
C VAL A 159 1.13 -3.13 -2.60
N GLU A 160 2.25 -3.69 -3.06
CA GLU A 160 3.56 -3.04 -2.96
C GLU A 160 3.65 -1.76 -3.80
N VAL A 161 3.12 -1.78 -5.03
CA VAL A 161 3.01 -0.60 -5.89
C VAL A 161 2.13 0.48 -5.24
N ALA A 162 0.98 0.10 -4.68
CA ALA A 162 0.08 1.04 -4.00
C ALA A 162 0.79 1.76 -2.84
N ARG A 163 1.53 1.02 -2.01
CA ARG A 163 2.33 1.58 -0.91
C ARG A 163 3.39 2.57 -1.37
N ILE A 164 4.07 2.27 -2.49
CA ILE A 164 5.08 3.16 -3.07
C ILE A 164 4.42 4.45 -3.56
N SER A 165 3.27 4.33 -4.22
CA SER A 165 2.48 5.47 -4.70
C SER A 165 2.06 6.41 -3.56
N GLU A 166 1.51 5.87 -2.46
CA GLU A 166 1.12 6.66 -1.29
C GLU A 166 2.29 7.43 -0.67
N ARG A 167 3.43 6.76 -0.47
CA ARG A 167 4.63 7.41 0.11
C ARG A 167 5.13 8.54 -0.78
N THR A 168 5.00 8.39 -2.09
CA THR A 168 5.42 9.40 -3.06
C THR A 168 4.46 10.60 -3.04
N LEU A 169 3.16 10.33 -3.01
CA LEU A 169 2.12 11.37 -2.88
C LEU A 169 2.25 12.15 -1.57
N ALA A 170 2.46 11.45 -0.44
CA ALA A 170 2.64 12.09 0.86
C ALA A 170 3.84 13.04 0.88
N ARG A 171 4.99 12.62 0.33
CA ARG A 171 6.17 13.49 0.19
C ARG A 171 5.90 14.69 -0.71
N ALA A 172 5.19 14.49 -1.82
CA ALA A 172 4.85 15.60 -2.73
C ALA A 172 3.97 16.64 -2.03
N LEU A 173 2.97 16.20 -1.26
CA LEU A 173 2.11 17.08 -0.47
C LEU A 173 2.87 17.82 0.65
N GLU A 174 3.83 17.15 1.31
CA GLU A 174 4.72 17.79 2.29
C GLU A 174 5.58 18.89 1.63
N ILE A 175 6.13 18.63 0.45
CA ILE A 175 6.93 19.60 -0.31
C ILE A 175 6.05 20.79 -0.76
N GLU A 176 4.83 20.53 -1.24
CA GLU A 176 3.89 21.58 -1.62
C GLU A 176 3.53 22.46 -0.43
N ALA A 177 3.23 21.85 0.73
CA ALA A 177 2.92 22.57 1.96
C ALA A 177 4.10 23.46 2.41
N ALA A 178 5.33 22.93 2.42
CA ALA A 178 6.52 23.70 2.76
C ALA A 178 6.80 24.85 1.78
N THR A 179 6.53 24.64 0.49
CA THR A 179 6.69 25.68 -0.54
C THR A 179 5.67 26.80 -0.36
N ARG A 180 4.40 26.45 -0.12
CA ARG A 180 3.32 27.42 0.15
C ARG A 180 3.60 28.25 1.41
N GLU A 181 4.18 27.63 2.44
CA GLU A 181 4.58 28.34 3.65
C GLU A 181 5.74 29.31 3.40
N ARG A 182 6.76 28.91 2.64
CA ARG A 182 7.86 29.81 2.22
C ARG A 182 7.37 31.00 1.42
N GLU A 183 6.45 30.81 0.47
CA GLU A 183 5.86 31.91 -0.31
C GLU A 183 5.07 32.89 0.56
N ARG A 184 4.35 32.37 1.56
CA ARG A 184 3.63 33.21 2.51
C ARG A 184 4.60 34.02 3.36
N LEU A 185 5.65 33.39 3.89
CA LEU A 185 6.68 34.06 4.68
C LEU A 185 7.43 35.12 3.85
N ALA A 186 7.75 34.81 2.59
CA ALA A 186 8.41 35.75 1.70
C ALA A 186 7.54 36.99 1.43
N ARG A 187 6.24 36.82 1.24
CA ARG A 187 5.29 37.94 1.09
C ARG A 187 5.19 38.79 2.35
N ASP A 188 5.07 38.15 3.51
CA ASP A 188 5.01 38.86 4.80
C ASP A 188 6.29 39.66 5.09
N ILE A 189 7.47 39.05 4.86
CA ILE A 189 8.75 39.74 4.98
C ILE A 189 8.83 40.91 3.99
N HIS A 190 8.40 40.71 2.74
CA HIS A 190 8.43 41.78 1.74
C HIS A 190 7.56 42.97 2.14
N ASP A 191 6.31 42.73 2.54
CA ASP A 191 5.38 43.77 2.96
C ASP A 191 5.88 44.50 4.21
N SER A 192 6.42 43.76 5.20
CA SER A 192 6.98 44.35 6.41
C SER A 192 8.18 45.27 6.13
N VAL A 193 9.07 44.88 5.20
CA VAL A 193 10.23 45.70 4.80
C VAL A 193 9.76 46.96 4.09
N LEU A 194 8.81 46.85 3.16
CA LEU A 194 8.23 48.01 2.49
C LEU A 194 7.55 48.96 3.50
N GLN A 195 6.83 48.41 4.47
CA GLN A 195 6.16 49.19 5.52
C GLN A 195 7.17 49.96 6.39
N VAL A 196 8.28 49.33 6.78
CA VAL A 196 9.34 49.98 7.56
C VAL A 196 10.02 51.09 6.75
N LEU A 197 10.34 50.84 5.47
CA LEU A 197 10.96 51.85 4.61
C LEU A 197 10.05 53.08 4.42
N ALA A 198 8.76 52.86 4.15
CA ALA A 198 7.77 53.94 4.03
C ALA A 198 7.62 54.73 5.35
N MET A 199 7.68 54.05 6.50
CA MET A 199 7.63 54.69 7.82
C MET A 199 8.88 55.55 8.07
N VAL A 200 10.07 55.06 7.73
CA VAL A 200 11.33 55.80 7.84
C VAL A 200 11.32 57.03 6.91
N GLN A 201 10.85 56.87 5.67
CA GLN A 201 10.71 57.98 4.73
C GLN A 201 9.81 59.08 5.30
N ARG A 202 8.61 58.73 5.78
CA ARG A 202 7.65 59.70 6.35
C ARG A 202 8.20 60.39 7.60
N ARG A 203 8.86 59.64 8.48
CA ARG A 203 9.38 60.22 9.72
C ARG A 203 10.62 61.09 9.48
N GLY A 204 11.45 60.73 8.50
CA GLY A 204 12.61 61.52 8.09
C GLY A 204 12.22 62.87 7.51
N THR A 205 11.16 62.93 6.68
CA THR A 205 10.66 64.19 6.13
C THR A 205 10.02 65.09 7.19
N GLU A 206 9.34 64.52 8.19
CA GLU A 206 8.76 65.27 9.32
C GLU A 206 9.82 65.90 10.24
N LEU A 207 10.95 65.22 10.48
CA LEU A 207 11.98 65.68 11.42
C LEU A 207 12.95 66.71 10.81
N GLY A 208 13.18 66.68 9.49
CA GLY A 208 14.07 67.64 8.80
C GLY A 208 15.57 67.43 9.07
N GLY A 209 16.41 68.24 8.42
CA GLY A 209 17.88 68.18 8.57
C GLY A 209 18.49 66.90 7.97
N GLU A 210 19.53 66.33 8.61
CA GLU A 210 20.16 65.07 8.19
C GLU A 210 19.17 63.89 8.14
N ALA A 211 18.13 63.91 8.98
CA ALA A 211 17.09 62.87 8.98
C ALA A 211 16.24 62.87 7.69
N ALA A 212 16.13 64.01 7.00
CA ALA A 212 15.42 64.11 5.73
C ALA A 212 16.18 63.44 4.58
N GLU A 213 17.52 63.51 4.58
CA GLU A 213 18.35 62.78 3.61
C GLU A 213 18.24 61.26 3.80
N LEU A 214 18.26 60.79 5.05
CA LEU A 214 18.01 59.37 5.38
C LEU A 214 16.64 58.90 4.91
N GLY A 215 15.60 59.73 5.10
CA GLY A 215 14.25 59.44 4.59
C GLY A 215 14.19 59.36 3.06
N ARG A 216 14.89 60.24 2.33
CA ARG A 216 14.99 60.19 0.87
C ARG A 216 15.65 58.89 0.39
N MET A 217 16.78 58.50 1.00
CA MET A 217 17.47 57.25 0.65
C MET A 217 16.60 56.02 0.92
N ALA A 218 15.81 56.01 2.01
CA ALA A 218 14.86 54.93 2.28
C ALA A 218 13.77 54.81 1.20
N GLY A 219 13.26 55.95 0.70
CA GLY A 219 12.28 55.97 -0.40
C GLY A 219 12.88 55.46 -1.73
N GLU A 220 14.14 55.79 -2.02
CA GLU A 220 14.83 55.26 -3.20
C GLU A 220 15.01 53.73 -3.13
N GLN A 221 15.31 53.20 -1.94
CA GLN A 221 15.39 51.75 -1.71
C GLN A 221 14.04 51.05 -1.85
N GLU A 222 12.94 51.67 -1.41
CA GLU A 222 11.59 51.13 -1.59
C GLU A 222 11.24 51.00 -3.08
N VAL A 223 11.50 52.06 -3.86
CA VAL A 223 11.26 52.07 -5.31
C VAL A 223 12.13 51.03 -6.01
N ALA A 224 13.41 50.92 -5.65
CA ALA A 224 14.31 49.91 -6.19
C ALA A 224 13.81 48.49 -5.89
N LEU A 225 13.34 48.22 -4.66
CA LEU A 225 12.82 46.91 -4.26
C LEU A 225 11.52 46.54 -4.98
N ARG A 226 10.56 47.47 -5.12
CA ARG A 226 9.32 47.24 -5.90
C ARG A 226 9.60 46.96 -7.37
N THR A 227 10.61 47.64 -7.93
CA THR A 227 11.03 47.42 -9.32
C THR A 227 11.64 46.01 -9.49
N LEU A 228 12.49 45.59 -8.55
CA LEU A 228 13.07 44.23 -8.54
C LEU A 228 12.01 43.13 -8.41
N VAL A 229 11.01 43.31 -7.55
CA VAL A 229 9.97 42.30 -7.32
C VAL A 229 8.96 42.22 -8.48
N SER A 230 8.59 43.36 -9.08
CA SER A 230 7.65 43.38 -10.21
C SER A 230 8.24 42.88 -11.53
N SER A 231 9.58 42.89 -11.67
CA SER A 231 10.27 42.45 -12.89
C SER A 231 10.34 40.92 -13.07
N GLY A 232 10.13 40.14 -12.00
CA GLY A 232 10.30 38.68 -12.00
C GLY A 232 11.72 38.20 -12.35
N PRO A 233 12.08 36.93 -12.09
CA PRO A 233 13.37 36.39 -12.51
C PRO A 233 13.43 36.37 -14.04
N ALA A 234 14.40 37.08 -14.63
CA ALA A 234 14.64 36.99 -16.08
C ALA A 234 14.89 35.51 -16.46
N PRO A 235 14.24 34.97 -17.52
CA PRO A 235 14.44 33.59 -17.91
C PRO A 235 15.92 33.34 -18.17
N ALA A 236 16.48 32.32 -17.50
CA ALA A 236 17.85 31.88 -17.72
C ALA A 236 18.04 31.58 -19.21
N ARG A 237 18.93 32.33 -19.87
CA ARG A 237 19.34 32.03 -21.25
C ARG A 237 19.92 30.62 -21.26
N VAL A 238 19.17 29.68 -21.84
CA VAL A 238 19.71 28.39 -22.27
C VAL A 238 20.78 28.71 -23.32
N PRO A 239 22.06 28.32 -23.10
CA PRO A 239 23.09 28.51 -24.11
C PRO A 239 22.67 27.74 -25.37
N ALA A 240 22.57 28.42 -26.50
CA ALA A 240 22.32 27.77 -27.78
C ALA A 240 23.43 26.73 -28.05
N PRO A 241 23.11 25.56 -28.62
CA PRO A 241 24.11 24.57 -29.00
C PRO A 241 25.14 25.23 -29.91
N ARG A 242 26.41 25.18 -29.54
CA ARG A 242 27.50 25.55 -30.44
C ARG A 242 27.49 24.53 -31.58
N ASP A 243 27.09 24.99 -32.76
CA ASP A 243 27.28 24.24 -34.00
C ASP A 243 28.74 23.79 -34.09
N ALA A 244 28.93 22.48 -34.12
CA ALA A 244 30.19 21.84 -34.43
C ALA A 244 30.49 22.03 -35.92
N ALA A 245 30.99 23.22 -36.27
CA ALA A 245 31.45 23.55 -37.62
C ALA A 245 32.94 23.90 -37.60
N HIS A 246 33.79 22.88 -37.43
CA HIS A 246 35.23 22.86 -37.80
C HIS A 246 35.77 21.46 -37.47
N GLY A 247 36.33 20.65 -38.36
CA GLY A 247 36.63 20.77 -39.78
C GLY A 247 37.35 19.46 -40.18
N ALA A 248 37.01 18.91 -41.34
CA ALA A 248 37.96 18.11 -42.12
C ALA A 248 38.82 19.13 -42.90
N PRO A 249 40.14 18.94 -42.98
CA PRO A 249 40.66 18.15 -44.11
C PRO A 249 41.94 17.35 -43.80
N GLY A 250 42.18 16.30 -44.58
CA GLY A 250 43.44 15.53 -44.61
C GLY A 250 43.21 14.06 -44.89
#